data_AF-A0A348FYS4-F1
#
_entry.id   AF-A0A348FYS4-F1
#
_cell.length_a   1.000
_cell.length_b   1.000
_cell.length_c   1.000
_cell.angle_alpha   90.00
_cell.angle_beta   90.00
_cell.angle_gamma   90.00
#
_symmetry.space_group_name_H-M   'P 1'
#
loop_
_entity.id
_entity.type
_entity.pdbx_description
1 polymer ?
#
loop_
_entity_poly.entity_id
_entity_poly.type
_entity_poly.pdbx_seq_one_letter_code
_entity_poly.pdbx_strand_id
1 'polypeptide(L)'
;MPPSDATPLKSGRRHPSHDRAEPEIRRAEQLYRAFVFALCKANGVSSDAVLASDPRSYDRGRSAYPLGQIRLQARYLTVVEGRFKQAVVAAACGVTEVAVCLGLKRVEDMRDDRAIENLMDLVAEEVLGTLCRTVAPSRDILFSAARAQIGA
;
A
#
# COMPACT_ATOMS: atom_id res chain seq x y z
N MET A 1 3.53 -46.23 44.03
CA MET A 1 3.78 -44.86 43.53
C MET A 1 4.65 -44.98 42.28
N PRO A 2 4.12 -44.77 41.07
CA PRO A 2 4.96 -44.72 39.88
C PRO A 2 5.67 -43.36 39.77
N PRO A 3 6.91 -43.31 39.23
CA PRO A 3 7.59 -42.06 38.94
C PRO A 3 6.93 -41.36 37.75
N SER A 4 6.65 -40.07 37.93
CA SER A 4 6.07 -39.18 36.93
C SER A 4 7.15 -38.81 35.90
N ASP A 5 7.07 -39.38 34.70
CA ASP A 5 7.87 -38.98 33.54
C ASP A 5 7.49 -37.57 33.09
N ALA A 6 8.23 -36.57 33.57
CA ALA A 6 8.12 -35.19 33.12
C ALA A 6 8.71 -35.08 31.71
N THR A 7 7.82 -35.03 30.71
CA THR A 7 8.21 -34.77 29.32
C THR A 7 8.76 -33.34 29.20
N PRO A 8 9.96 -33.11 28.64
CA PRO A 8 10.48 -31.77 28.47
C PRO A 8 9.65 -31.01 27.44
N LEU A 9 9.04 -29.90 27.86
CA LEU A 9 8.38 -28.93 27.00
C LEU A 9 9.40 -28.46 25.94
N LYS A 10 9.15 -28.83 24.68
CA LYS A 10 9.89 -28.36 23.51
C LYS A 10 9.92 -26.83 23.56
N SER A 11 11.09 -26.27 23.86
CA SER A 11 11.33 -24.84 23.76
C SER A 11 10.96 -24.39 22.34
N GLY A 12 9.93 -23.55 22.25
CA GLY A 12 9.43 -23.04 20.99
C GLY A 12 10.57 -22.35 20.25
N ARG A 13 10.88 -22.84 19.06
CA ARG A 13 11.74 -22.13 18.11
C ARG A 13 11.12 -20.76 17.89
N ARG A 14 11.74 -19.70 18.41
CA ARG A 14 11.36 -18.32 18.07
C ARG A 14 11.54 -18.20 16.56
N HIS A 15 10.43 -18.13 15.83
CA HIS A 15 10.44 -17.96 14.38
C HIS A 15 11.00 -16.56 14.04
N PRO A 16 12.11 -16.45 13.31
CA PRO A 16 12.75 -15.17 12.97
C PRO A 16 12.02 -14.39 11.86
N SER A 17 10.72 -14.60 11.67
CA SER A 17 9.94 -14.03 10.55
C SER A 17 9.26 -12.70 10.84
N HIS A 18 9.18 -12.25 12.10
CA HIS A 18 8.47 -11.02 12.44
C HIS A 18 9.30 -9.74 12.17
N ASP A 19 10.60 -9.75 12.46
CA ASP A 19 11.44 -8.54 12.33
C ASP A 19 11.66 -8.07 10.88
N ARG A 20 11.53 -8.97 9.90
CA ARG A 20 11.64 -8.63 8.46
C ARG A 20 10.34 -8.17 7.83
N ALA A 21 9.19 -8.49 8.43
CA ALA A 21 7.88 -8.11 7.90
C ALA A 21 7.55 -6.64 8.18
N GLU A 22 8.01 -6.10 9.31
CA GLU A 22 7.67 -4.75 9.75
C GLU A 22 8.12 -3.63 8.78
N PRO A 23 9.34 -3.66 8.19
CA PRO A 23 9.73 -2.70 7.16
C PRO A 23 8.88 -2.81 5.88
N GLU A 24 8.49 -4.01 5.49
CA GLU A 24 7.67 -4.25 4.30
C GLU A 24 6.24 -3.73 4.50
N ILE A 25 5.64 -4.00 5.67
CA ILE A 25 4.33 -3.49 6.06
C ILE A 25 4.32 -1.96 6.09
N ARG A 26 5.36 -1.32 6.68
CA ARG A 26 5.47 0.14 6.68
C ARG A 26 5.56 0.74 5.27
N ARG A 27 6.31 0.10 4.36
CA ARG A 27 6.40 0.56 2.96
C ARG A 27 5.06 0.41 2.24
N ALA A 28 4.36 -0.70 2.44
CA ALA A 28 3.03 -0.92 1.89
C ALA A 28 2.03 0.12 2.43
N GLU A 29 2.09 0.45 3.72
CA GLU A 29 1.24 1.49 4.33
C GLU A 29 1.51 2.87 3.73
N GLN A 30 2.78 3.25 3.57
CA GLN A 30 3.15 4.53 2.96
C GLN A 30 2.64 4.63 1.52
N LEU A 31 2.84 3.58 0.72
CA LEU A 31 2.38 3.55 -0.66
C LEU A 31 0.85 3.59 -0.76
N TYR A 32 0.16 2.82 0.09
CA TYR A 32 -1.29 2.85 0.21
C TYR A 32 -1.81 4.26 0.52
N ARG A 33 -1.21 4.96 1.50
CA ARG A 33 -1.60 6.34 1.84
C ARG A 33 -1.36 7.31 0.68
N ALA A 34 -0.27 7.14 -0.07
CA ALA A 34 -0.01 7.96 -1.27
C ALA A 34 -1.08 7.76 -2.34
N PHE A 35 -1.49 6.51 -2.61
CA PHE A 35 -2.59 6.23 -3.53
C PHE A 35 -3.94 6.76 -3.04
N VAL A 36 -4.25 6.63 -1.74
CA VAL A 36 -5.45 7.25 -1.15
C VAL A 36 -5.47 8.75 -1.41
N PHE A 37 -4.35 9.44 -1.18
CA PHE A 37 -4.26 10.88 -1.38
C PHE A 37 -4.49 11.28 -2.84
N ALA A 38 -3.84 10.60 -3.78
CA ALA A 38 -4.00 10.85 -5.22
C ALA A 38 -5.43 10.58 -5.71
N LEU A 39 -6.04 9.45 -5.31
CA LEU A 39 -7.44 9.14 -5.63
C LEU A 39 -8.41 10.16 -5.04
N CYS A 40 -8.18 10.59 -3.79
CA CYS A 40 -8.97 11.63 -3.13
C CYS A 40 -8.92 12.95 -3.89
N LYS A 41 -7.71 13.38 -4.29
CA LYS A 41 -7.49 14.58 -5.10
C LYS A 41 -8.24 14.49 -6.44
N ALA A 42 -8.13 13.37 -7.14
CA ALA A 42 -8.80 13.17 -8.43
C ALA A 42 -10.33 13.16 -8.34
N ASN A 43 -10.89 12.70 -7.21
CA ASN A 43 -12.34 12.61 -6.99
C ASN A 43 -12.93 13.78 -6.18
N GLY A 44 -12.12 14.76 -5.75
CA GLY A 44 -12.58 15.86 -4.91
C GLY A 44 -13.05 15.42 -3.51
N VAL A 45 -12.49 14.35 -2.97
CA VAL A 45 -12.84 13.76 -1.66
C VAL A 45 -11.76 14.09 -0.62
N SER A 46 -12.14 14.24 0.65
CA SER A 46 -11.18 14.42 1.74
C SER A 46 -10.44 13.12 2.07
N SER A 47 -9.10 13.15 1.98
CA SER A 47 -8.24 12.03 2.39
C SER A 47 -8.38 11.69 3.87
N ASP A 48 -8.56 12.69 4.73
CA ASP A 48 -8.71 12.50 6.16
C ASP A 48 -10.00 11.74 6.47
N ALA A 49 -11.10 12.06 5.77
CA ALA A 49 -12.35 11.31 5.88
C ALA A 49 -12.20 9.84 5.44
N VAL A 50 -11.46 9.60 4.35
CA VAL A 50 -11.20 8.23 3.86
C VAL A 50 -10.37 7.42 4.86
N LEU A 51 -9.31 8.01 5.42
CA LEU A 51 -8.39 7.35 6.35
C LEU A 51 -8.97 7.20 7.77
N ALA A 52 -9.82 8.13 8.22
CA ALA A 52 -10.47 8.07 9.53
C ALA A 52 -11.66 7.09 9.58
N SER A 53 -12.28 6.81 8.43
CA SER A 53 -13.40 5.87 8.37
C SER A 53 -12.97 4.41 8.54
N ASP A 54 -13.88 3.57 9.02
CA ASP A 54 -13.61 2.16 9.30
C ASP A 54 -13.11 1.43 8.03
N PRO A 55 -11.89 0.85 8.05
CA PRO A 55 -11.35 0.12 6.91
C PRO A 55 -12.14 -1.16 6.57
N ARG A 56 -13.00 -1.63 7.51
CA ARG A 56 -13.87 -2.81 7.36
C ARG A 56 -15.29 -2.46 6.97
N SER A 57 -15.69 -1.20 7.05
CA SER A 57 -17.04 -0.80 6.66
C SER A 57 -17.14 -0.83 5.14
N TYR A 58 -17.72 -1.91 4.62
CA TYR A 58 -18.19 -1.99 3.25
C TYR A 58 -19.66 -1.60 3.22
N ASP A 59 -20.03 -0.70 2.30
CA ASP A 59 -21.41 -0.49 1.83
C ASP A 59 -22.50 -0.35 2.90
N ARG A 60 -22.26 0.38 3.99
CA ARG A 60 -23.35 0.82 4.89
C ARG A 60 -23.91 2.16 4.43
N GLY A 61 -24.53 2.18 3.24
CA GLY A 61 -25.32 3.30 2.72
C GLY A 61 -24.66 4.16 1.63
N ARG A 62 -25.49 4.90 0.88
CA ARG A 62 -25.08 5.74 -0.28
C ARG A 62 -24.00 6.78 0.03
N SER A 63 -23.94 7.31 1.26
CA SER A 63 -22.97 8.35 1.63
C SER A 63 -21.56 7.81 1.88
N ALA A 64 -21.41 6.53 2.24
CA ALA A 64 -20.10 5.92 2.52
C ALA A 64 -19.46 5.28 1.27
N TYR A 65 -20.23 5.12 0.19
CA TYR A 65 -19.82 4.50 -1.06
C TYR A 65 -18.52 5.07 -1.66
N PRO A 66 -18.34 6.41 -1.81
CA PRO A 66 -17.12 6.95 -2.41
C PRO A 66 -15.87 6.69 -1.56
N LEU A 67 -15.99 6.70 -0.23
CA LEU A 67 -14.86 6.46 0.68
C LEU A 67 -14.39 5.01 0.60
N GLY A 68 -15.34 4.07 0.61
CA GLY A 68 -15.04 2.63 0.48
C GLY A 68 -14.40 2.30 -0.86
N GLN A 69 -14.88 2.92 -1.94
CA GLN A 69 -14.34 2.75 -3.29
C GLN A 69 -12.88 3.20 -3.40
N ILE A 70 -12.55 4.39 -2.88
CA ILE A 70 -11.18 4.90 -2.88
C ILE A 70 -10.24 3.94 -2.12
N ARG A 71 -10.66 3.41 -0.97
CA ARG A 71 -9.83 2.43 -0.23
C ARG A 71 -9.62 1.14 -1.00
N LEU A 72 -10.64 0.64 -1.68
CA LEU A 72 -10.55 -0.56 -2.51
C LEU A 72 -9.55 -0.36 -3.65
N GLN A 73 -9.67 0.73 -4.39
CA GLN A 73 -8.76 1.11 -5.47
C GLN A 73 -7.33 1.31 -4.97
N ALA A 74 -7.13 1.99 -3.84
CA ALA A 74 -5.81 2.19 -3.26
C ALA A 74 -5.15 0.87 -2.83
N ARG A 75 -5.89 -0.07 -2.25
CA ARG A 75 -5.37 -1.41 -1.94
C ARG A 75 -4.97 -2.16 -3.19
N TYR A 76 -5.80 -2.08 -4.24
CA TYR A 76 -5.52 -2.67 -5.54
C TYR A 76 -4.19 -2.17 -6.12
N LEU A 77 -4.04 -0.85 -6.24
CA LEU A 77 -2.79 -0.24 -6.73
C LEU A 77 -1.59 -0.62 -5.86
N THR A 78 -1.76 -0.69 -4.54
CA THR A 78 -0.68 -1.12 -3.64
C THR A 78 -0.23 -2.55 -3.93
N VAL A 79 -1.16 -3.48 -4.21
CA VAL A 79 -0.84 -4.87 -4.55
C VAL A 79 -0.19 -4.95 -5.93
N VAL A 80 -0.80 -4.34 -6.95
CA VAL A 80 -0.39 -4.50 -8.36
C VAL A 80 0.87 -3.71 -8.67
N GLU A 81 0.86 -2.41 -8.39
CA GLU A 81 1.99 -1.51 -8.69
C GLU A 81 3.13 -1.68 -7.68
N GLY A 82 2.78 -1.80 -6.40
CA GLY A 82 3.75 -2.00 -5.32
C GLY A 82 4.32 -3.43 -5.25
N ARG A 83 3.72 -4.38 -5.98
CA ARG A 83 4.06 -5.81 -5.96
C ARG A 83 4.11 -6.43 -4.56
N PHE A 84 3.30 -5.90 -3.65
CA PHE A 84 3.18 -6.41 -2.28
C PHE A 84 2.26 -7.63 -2.22
N LYS A 85 2.58 -8.56 -1.32
CA LYS A 85 1.68 -9.69 -1.03
C LYS A 85 0.38 -9.20 -0.38
N GLN A 86 -0.74 -9.87 -0.66
CA GLN A 86 -2.05 -9.52 -0.09
C GLN A 86 -2.02 -9.49 1.45
N ALA A 87 -1.34 -10.46 2.09
CA ALA A 87 -1.13 -10.48 3.54
C ALA A 87 -0.42 -9.22 4.09
N VAL A 88 0.56 -8.68 3.36
CA VAL A 88 1.29 -7.47 3.75
C VAL A 88 0.39 -6.24 3.64
N VAL A 89 -0.36 -6.13 2.55
CA VAL A 89 -1.32 -5.02 2.35
C VAL A 89 -2.47 -5.09 3.36
N ALA A 90 -2.94 -6.30 3.67
CA ALA A 90 -3.96 -6.53 4.69
C ALA A 90 -3.50 -6.02 6.07
N ALA A 91 -2.28 -6.37 6.47
CA ALA A 91 -1.66 -5.88 7.70
C ALA A 91 -1.50 -4.36 7.70
N ALA A 92 -1.00 -3.79 6.60
CA ALA A 92 -0.82 -2.34 6.44
C ALA A 92 -2.13 -1.55 6.53
N CYS A 93 -3.24 -2.14 6.09
CA CYS A 93 -4.55 -1.48 6.05
C CYS A 93 -5.49 -1.84 7.22
N GLY A 94 -5.06 -2.71 8.14
CA GLY A 94 -5.89 -3.16 9.26
C GLY A 94 -7.10 -4.02 8.86
N VAL A 95 -7.00 -4.75 7.73
CA VAL A 95 -8.05 -5.65 7.21
C VAL A 95 -7.56 -7.09 7.13
N THR A 96 -8.47 -8.02 6.81
CA THR A 96 -8.11 -9.42 6.58
C THR A 96 -7.60 -9.62 5.15
N GLU A 97 -6.78 -10.65 4.94
CA GLU A 97 -6.31 -11.01 3.60
C GLU A 97 -7.47 -11.38 2.66
N VAL A 98 -8.50 -12.06 3.18
CA VAL A 98 -9.72 -12.38 2.44
C VAL A 98 -10.44 -11.10 1.95
N ALA A 99 -10.48 -10.06 2.78
CA ALA A 99 -11.08 -8.78 2.39
C ALA A 99 -10.27 -8.06 1.31
N VAL A 100 -8.94 -8.23 1.30
CA VAL A 100 -8.10 -7.75 0.19
C VAL A 100 -8.44 -8.51 -1.08
N CYS A 101 -8.41 -9.85 -1.06
CA CYS A 101 -8.71 -10.69 -2.21
C CYS A 101 -10.07 -10.35 -2.87
N LEU A 102 -11.14 -10.27 -2.06
CA LEU A 102 -12.47 -9.88 -2.54
C LEU A 102 -12.49 -8.45 -3.09
N GLY A 103 -11.76 -7.54 -2.45
CA GLY A 103 -11.61 -6.16 -2.91
C GLY A 103 -10.91 -6.06 -4.27
N LEU A 104 -9.85 -6.84 -4.49
CA LEU A 104 -9.14 -6.88 -5.77
C LEU A 104 -10.06 -7.35 -6.89
N LYS A 105 -10.79 -8.45 -6.66
CA LYS A 105 -11.76 -8.95 -7.64
C LYS A 105 -12.79 -7.88 -8.01
N ARG A 106 -13.36 -7.20 -7.01
CA ARG A 106 -14.32 -6.12 -7.25
C ARG A 106 -13.72 -4.99 -8.09
N VAL A 107 -12.47 -4.62 -7.86
CA VAL A 107 -11.78 -3.60 -8.68
C VAL A 107 -11.59 -4.08 -10.11
N GLU A 108 -11.15 -5.33 -10.32
CA GLU A 108 -11.06 -5.92 -11.67
C GLU A 108 -12.41 -5.90 -12.39
N ASP A 109 -13.49 -6.30 -11.71
CA ASP A 109 -14.85 -6.27 -12.28
C ASP A 109 -15.30 -4.84 -12.68
N MET A 110 -14.72 -3.79 -12.08
CA MET A 110 -14.99 -2.39 -12.40
C MET A 110 -14.06 -1.81 -13.49
N ARG A 111 -12.91 -2.45 -13.75
CA ARG A 111 -11.92 -1.96 -14.74
C ARG A 111 -12.41 -2.11 -16.18
N ASP A 112 -13.47 -2.85 -16.42
CA ASP A 112 -14.18 -2.84 -17.71
C ASP A 112 -14.73 -1.44 -18.06
N ASP A 113 -14.86 -0.54 -17.08
CA ASP A 113 -15.13 0.88 -17.31
C ASP A 113 -13.83 1.64 -17.60
N ARG A 114 -13.70 2.14 -18.84
CA ARG A 114 -12.55 2.95 -19.29
C ARG A 114 -12.27 4.17 -18.43
N ALA A 115 -13.29 4.79 -17.83
CA ALA A 115 -13.08 5.95 -16.97
C ALA A 115 -12.35 5.55 -15.67
N ILE A 116 -12.67 4.38 -15.13
CA ILE A 116 -12.02 3.83 -13.94
C ILE A 116 -10.60 3.38 -14.29
N GLU A 117 -10.41 2.69 -15.41
CA GLU A 117 -9.07 2.28 -15.88
C GLU A 117 -8.14 3.48 -16.05
N ASN A 118 -8.55 4.51 -16.81
CA ASN A 118 -7.76 5.72 -17.03
C ASN A 118 -7.43 6.46 -15.72
N LEU A 119 -8.38 6.51 -14.77
CA LEU A 119 -8.15 7.12 -13.46
C LEU A 119 -7.05 6.37 -12.70
N MET A 120 -7.10 5.03 -12.70
CA MET A 120 -6.15 4.19 -11.98
C MET A 120 -4.74 4.32 -12.57
N ASP A 121 -4.62 4.34 -13.90
CA ASP A 121 -3.35 4.55 -14.60
C ASP A 121 -2.76 5.93 -14.28
N LEU A 122 -3.57 7.00 -14.36
CA LEU A 122 -3.12 8.36 -14.06
C LEU A 122 -2.62 8.49 -12.60
N VAL A 123 -3.34 7.88 -11.65
CA VAL A 123 -2.94 7.86 -10.25
C VAL A 123 -1.65 7.05 -10.05
N ALA A 124 -1.51 5.91 -10.72
CA ALA A 124 -0.30 5.10 -10.68
C ALA A 124 0.92 5.90 -11.16
N GLU A 125 0.79 6.57 -12.30
CA GLU A 125 1.84 7.42 -12.86
C GLU A 125 2.18 8.61 -11.94
N GLU A 126 1.19 9.28 -11.36
CA GLU A 126 1.41 10.41 -10.44
C GLU A 126 2.22 9.98 -9.21
N VAL A 127 1.82 8.88 -8.56
CA VAL A 127 2.44 8.41 -7.31
C VAL A 127 3.83 7.83 -7.58
N LEU A 128 3.95 6.90 -8.52
CA LEU A 128 5.23 6.24 -8.82
C LEU A 128 6.23 7.22 -9.46
N GLY A 129 5.75 8.10 -10.35
CA GLY A 129 6.58 9.14 -10.95
C GLY A 129 7.12 10.12 -9.91
N THR A 130 6.33 10.46 -8.89
CA THR A 130 6.78 11.34 -7.79
C THR A 130 7.82 10.65 -6.92
N LEU A 131 7.61 9.39 -6.55
CA LEU A 131 8.58 8.62 -5.77
C LEU A 131 9.94 8.53 -6.47
N CYS A 132 9.95 8.23 -7.77
CA CYS A 132 11.18 8.19 -8.57
C CYS A 132 11.93 9.54 -8.62
N ARG A 133 11.21 10.67 -8.70
CA ARG A 133 11.82 12.01 -8.69
C ARG A 133 12.40 12.37 -7.33
N THR A 134 11.70 12.06 -6.24
CA THR A 134 12.13 12.41 -4.88
C THR A 134 13.31 11.59 -4.37
N VAL A 135 13.53 10.38 -4.89
CA VAL A 135 14.67 9.51 -4.52
C VAL A 135 15.94 9.88 -5.31
N ALA A 136 15.83 10.74 -6.34
CA ALA A 136 16.95 11.20 -7.15
C ALA A 136 17.36 12.68 -6.92
N PRO A 137 17.52 13.23 -5.69
CA PRO A 137 17.87 14.64 -5.54
C PRO A 137 19.39 14.92 -5.66
N SER A 138 20.22 13.98 -6.13
CA SER A 138 21.70 14.14 -6.07
C SER A 138 22.44 14.10 -7.41
N ARG A 139 21.75 14.20 -8.56
CA ARG A 139 22.46 14.26 -9.86
C ARG A 139 22.96 15.65 -10.27
N ASP A 140 22.49 16.71 -9.62
CA ASP A 140 22.97 18.07 -9.91
C ASP A 140 24.29 18.45 -9.21
N ILE A 141 24.73 17.68 -8.22
CA ILE A 141 26.05 17.91 -7.57
C ILE A 141 27.20 17.30 -8.39
N LEU A 142 26.94 16.32 -9.26
CA LEU A 142 27.98 15.68 -10.07
C LEU A 142 28.21 16.31 -11.46
N PHE A 143 27.26 17.11 -11.98
CA PHE A 143 27.46 17.82 -13.26
C PHE A 143 27.94 19.26 -13.11
N SER A 144 27.90 19.86 -11.91
CA SER A 144 28.48 21.19 -11.68
C SER A 144 29.99 21.16 -11.40
N ALA A 145 30.56 20.04 -10.95
CA ALA A 145 32.01 19.91 -10.75
C ALA A 145 32.77 19.60 -12.06
N ALA A 146 32.13 18.92 -13.02
CA ALA A 146 32.75 18.57 -14.30
C ALA A 146 32.91 19.75 -15.28
N ARG A 147 32.24 20.88 -15.04
CA ARG A 147 32.38 22.11 -15.85
C ARG A 147 33.42 23.10 -15.33
N ALA A 148 33.96 22.89 -14.13
CA ALA A 148 35.01 23.75 -13.56
C ALA A 148 36.45 23.27 -13.87
N GLN A 149 36.62 22.11 -14.54
CA GLN A 149 37.95 21.55 -14.86
C GLN A 149 38.33 21.60 -16.35
N ILE A 150 37.50 22.20 -17.23
CA ILE A 150 37.80 22.35 -18.67
C ILE A 150 37.98 23.84 -19.04
N GLY A 151 38.39 24.66 -18.09
CA GLY A 151 38.57 26.11 -18.29
C GLY A 151 39.67 26.70 -17.43
N ALA A 152 40.89 26.19 -17.56
CA ALA A 152 42.14 26.88 -17.21
C ALA A 152 43.27 26.33 -18.09
#